data_AF-A0A087VWT9-F1
#
_entry.id   AF-A0A087VWT9-F1
#
_cell.length_a   1.000
_cell.length_b   1.000
_cell.length_c   1.000
_cell.angle_alpha   90.00
_cell.angle_beta   90.00
_cell.angle_gamma   90.00
#
_symmetry.space_group_name_H-M   'P 1'
#
loop_
_entity.id
_entity.type
_entity.pdbx_description
1 polymer ?
#
loop_
_entity_poly.entity_id
_entity_poly.type
_entity_poly.pdbx_seq_one_letter_code
_entity_poly.pdbx_strand_id
1 'polypeptide(L)'
;MLAIVVFLICIAHRSEADPMLWGSRIRILLARRGNLFEMDIRKGQCYVEDEVWGSPCQMDERSVNVTLNDVLKQSELRLYSGDSLYSTVFFVPNCTFQKPGKDEVDLKTSFPLSRFLRGQTHVELKFAAQGAESESWAFFYINGDLACYWEGRTIIRSERSFCRDLTQDTQSDLRVFVVTITRDYKDENSTFQWSTLYSKLVVTVDWMQEGE
;
A
#
# COMPACT_ATOMS: atom_id res chain seq x y z
N MET A 1 -13.98 -27.31 0.72
CA MET A 1 -13.65 -26.59 1.96
C MET A 1 -13.48 -25.13 1.60
N LEU A 2 -14.42 -24.27 2.00
CA LEU A 2 -14.37 -22.84 1.77
C LEU A 2 -13.31 -22.25 2.71
N ALA A 3 -12.20 -21.75 2.17
CA ALA A 3 -11.31 -20.87 2.89
C ALA A 3 -11.88 -19.45 2.78
N ILE A 4 -12.86 -19.13 3.64
CA ILE A 4 -13.29 -17.73 3.81
C ILE A 4 -12.16 -17.05 4.60
N VAL A 5 -11.28 -16.34 3.89
CA VAL A 5 -10.36 -15.39 4.52
C VAL A 5 -11.03 -14.02 4.42
N VAL A 6 -11.77 -13.65 5.46
CA VAL A 6 -12.23 -12.28 5.68
C VAL A 6 -11.09 -11.57 6.39
N PHE A 7 -10.58 -10.49 5.81
CA PHE A 7 -10.20 -9.26 6.50
C PHE A 7 -9.75 -8.24 5.46
N LEU A 8 -10.52 -7.17 5.30
CA LEU A 8 -9.99 -5.86 4.92
C LEU A 8 -10.98 -4.76 5.26
N ILE A 9 -10.81 -4.24 6.46
CA ILE A 9 -11.37 -2.97 6.87
C ILE A 9 -10.32 -1.92 6.47
N CYS A 10 -10.52 -1.27 5.32
CA CYS A 10 -9.79 -0.04 4.99
C CYS A 10 -10.53 1.12 5.64
N ILE A 11 -10.28 1.39 6.93
CA ILE A 11 -10.72 2.66 7.54
C ILE A 11 -9.73 3.73 7.10
N ALA A 12 -10.14 4.50 6.11
CA ALA A 12 -9.44 5.69 5.63
C ALA A 12 -10.22 6.91 6.14
N HIS A 13 -9.98 7.33 7.37
CA HIS A 13 -10.62 8.52 7.94
C HIS A 13 -9.70 9.73 7.80
N ARG A 14 -10.20 10.87 7.29
CA ARG A 14 -9.46 12.15 7.32
C ARG A 14 -10.28 13.19 8.08
N SER A 15 -9.61 13.91 8.98
CA SER A 15 -10.15 15.01 9.76
C SER A 15 -10.54 16.20 8.87
N GLU A 16 -11.80 16.61 9.01
CA GLU A 16 -12.46 17.88 8.67
C GLU A 16 -11.76 18.85 7.70
N ALA A 17 -12.07 18.72 6.41
CA ALA A 17 -12.20 19.84 5.48
C ALA A 17 -13.11 19.42 4.29
N ASP A 18 -14.35 19.92 4.32
CA ASP A 18 -15.46 19.81 3.35
C ASP A 18 -15.94 18.41 2.89
N PRO A 19 -17.27 18.13 2.96
CA PRO A 19 -17.85 16.86 2.51
C PRO A 19 -17.99 16.86 0.98
N MET A 20 -16.87 16.63 0.29
CA MET A 20 -16.91 16.30 -1.13
C MET A 20 -16.92 14.77 -1.26
N LEU A 21 -18.06 14.22 -1.65
CA LEU A 21 -18.41 12.80 -1.85
C LEU A 21 -17.20 11.89 -2.17
N TRP A 22 -16.59 11.31 -1.13
CA TRP A 22 -15.48 10.35 -1.22
C TRP A 22 -15.73 9.23 -2.24
N GLY A 23 -16.97 8.72 -2.29
CA GLY A 23 -17.35 7.61 -3.17
C GLY A 23 -17.18 7.86 -4.67
N SER A 24 -17.11 9.12 -5.11
CA SER A 24 -16.93 9.45 -6.54
C SER A 24 -15.48 9.49 -7.02
N ARG A 25 -14.51 9.40 -6.10
CA ARG A 25 -13.06 9.45 -6.41
C ARG A 25 -12.30 8.20 -6.02
N ILE A 26 -12.96 7.24 -5.36
CA ILE A 26 -12.33 6.00 -4.99
C ILE A 26 -12.40 5.03 -6.15
N ARG A 27 -11.25 4.46 -6.51
CA ARG A 27 -11.17 3.38 -7.49
C ARG A 27 -10.49 2.18 -6.87
N ILE A 28 -11.11 1.02 -7.04
CA ILE A 28 -10.60 -0.25 -6.54
C ILE A 28 -10.13 -1.02 -7.76
N LEU A 29 -8.82 -1.27 -7.85
CA LEU A 29 -8.25 -2.08 -8.91
C LEU A 29 -7.81 -3.44 -8.37
N LEU A 30 -8.15 -4.50 -9.07
CA LEU A 30 -7.75 -5.87 -8.77
C LEU A 30 -6.71 -6.33 -9.79
N ALA A 31 -5.58 -6.84 -9.32
CA ALA A 31 -4.55 -7.40 -10.19
C ALA A 31 -4.73 -8.92 -10.37
N ARG A 32 -4.95 -9.35 -11.62
CA ARG A 32 -5.09 -10.76 -11.98
C ARG A 32 -4.26 -11.05 -13.23
N ARG A 33 -3.35 -12.03 -13.11
CA ARG A 33 -2.48 -12.49 -14.22
C ARG A 33 -1.75 -11.32 -14.91
N GLY A 34 -1.26 -10.36 -14.13
CA GLY A 34 -0.55 -9.17 -14.62
C GLY A 34 -1.43 -8.04 -15.16
N ASN A 35 -2.75 -8.24 -15.27
CA ASN A 35 -3.69 -7.21 -15.71
C ASN A 35 -4.41 -6.57 -14.51
N LEU A 36 -4.71 -5.28 -14.62
CA LEU A 36 -5.52 -4.55 -13.64
C LEU A 36 -6.95 -4.46 -14.15
N PHE A 37 -7.89 -4.81 -13.28
CA PHE A 37 -9.31 -4.71 -13.56
C PHE A 37 -9.97 -3.79 -12.53
N GLU A 38 -10.90 -2.95 -12.97
CA GLU A 38 -11.68 -2.12 -12.07
C GLU A 38 -12.77 -2.95 -11.39
N MET A 39 -12.93 -2.74 -10.09
CA MET A 39 -13.94 -3.40 -9.28
C MET A 39 -15.09 -2.43 -8.99
N ASP A 40 -16.30 -2.85 -9.35
CA ASP A 40 -17.54 -2.14 -9.10
C ASP A 40 -18.27 -2.72 -7.89
N ILE A 41 -18.83 -1.86 -7.04
CA ILE A 41 -19.69 -2.29 -5.94
C ILE A 41 -21.15 -2.01 -6.34
N ARG A 42 -21.93 -3.07 -6.52
CA ARG A 42 -23.34 -3.00 -6.94
C ARG A 42 -24.21 -3.81 -5.98
N LYS A 43 -25.22 -3.18 -5.38
CA LYS A 43 -26.21 -3.83 -4.49
C LYS A 43 -25.59 -4.74 -3.41
N GLY A 44 -24.50 -4.30 -2.78
CA GLY A 44 -23.83 -5.04 -1.71
C GLY A 44 -22.82 -6.09 -2.17
N GLN A 45 -22.53 -6.21 -3.47
CA GLN A 45 -21.63 -7.20 -4.04
C GLN A 45 -20.48 -6.52 -4.81
N CYS A 46 -19.29 -7.11 -4.73
CA CYS A 46 -18.12 -6.72 -5.53
C CYS A 46 -18.17 -7.43 -6.88
N TYR A 47 -18.03 -6.66 -7.95
CA TYR A 47 -17.97 -7.15 -9.31
C TYR A 47 -16.65 -6.76 -9.95
N VAL A 48 -16.14 -7.63 -10.79
CA VAL A 48 -15.14 -7.27 -11.79
C VAL A 48 -15.75 -7.67 -13.12
N GLU A 49 -15.89 -6.69 -14.01
CA GLU A 49 -16.74 -6.83 -15.20
C GLU A 49 -18.17 -7.22 -14.75
N ASP A 50 -18.67 -8.39 -15.16
CA ASP A 50 -19.99 -8.90 -14.78
C ASP A 50 -19.92 -10.15 -13.87
N GLU A 51 -18.73 -10.57 -13.43
CA GLU A 51 -18.55 -11.67 -12.47
C GLU A 51 -18.67 -11.13 -11.04
N VAL A 52 -19.31 -11.89 -10.14
CA VAL A 52 -19.34 -11.59 -8.70
C VAL A 52 -18.05 -12.12 -8.05
N TRP A 53 -17.28 -11.21 -7.46
CA TRP A 53 -16.01 -11.52 -6.79
C TRP A 53 -16.14 -11.62 -5.27
N GLY A 54 -17.16 -11.00 -4.69
CA GLY A 54 -17.44 -11.18 -3.27
C GLY A 54 -18.59 -10.37 -2.72
N SER A 55 -18.89 -10.62 -1.43
CA SER A 55 -19.98 -10.02 -0.67
C SER A 55 -19.75 -10.29 0.83
N PRO A 56 -20.10 -9.37 1.74
CA PRO A 56 -20.66 -8.05 1.48
C PRO A 56 -19.59 -7.05 1.00
N CYS A 57 -19.98 -6.16 0.08
CA CYS A 57 -19.17 -5.05 -0.38
C CYS A 57 -19.96 -3.76 -0.30
N GLN A 58 -19.35 -2.73 0.28
CA GLN A 58 -20.00 -1.46 0.57
C GLN A 58 -19.02 -0.32 0.33
N MET A 59 -19.53 0.78 -0.19
CA MET A 59 -18.82 2.03 -0.31
C MET A 59 -19.77 3.13 0.15
N ASP A 60 -19.32 3.90 1.12
CA ASP A 60 -20.01 5.08 1.62
C ASP A 60 -19.06 6.30 1.57
N GLU A 61 -19.50 7.42 2.14
CA GLU A 61 -18.72 8.67 2.13
C GLU A 61 -17.45 8.63 3.00
N ARG A 62 -17.24 7.58 3.79
CA ARG A 62 -16.14 7.49 4.77
C ARG A 62 -15.38 6.18 4.70
N SER A 63 -15.96 5.14 4.12
CA SER A 63 -15.41 3.79 4.18
C SER A 63 -15.67 2.99 2.93
N VAL A 64 -14.77 2.04 2.70
CA VAL A 64 -14.85 1.06 1.62
C VAL A 64 -14.59 -0.30 2.24
N ASN A 65 -15.61 -1.15 2.19
CA ASN A 65 -15.55 -2.52 2.66
C ASN A 65 -15.58 -3.44 1.46
N VAL A 66 -14.51 -4.20 1.26
CA VAL A 66 -14.37 -5.17 0.17
C VAL A 66 -14.20 -6.55 0.79
N THR A 67 -15.18 -7.42 0.56
CA THR A 67 -15.08 -8.85 0.89
C THR A 67 -14.91 -9.62 -0.41
N LEU A 68 -13.97 -10.57 -0.44
CA LEU A 68 -13.70 -11.42 -1.60
C LEU A 68 -14.03 -12.87 -1.25
N ASN A 69 -14.66 -13.59 -2.19
CA ASN A 69 -15.03 -14.99 -2.01
C ASN A 69 -13.84 -15.94 -2.12
N ASP A 70 -12.90 -15.64 -3.01
CA ASP A 70 -11.71 -16.46 -3.28
C ASP A 70 -10.49 -15.56 -3.41
N VAL A 71 -9.59 -15.64 -2.42
CA VAL A 71 -8.39 -14.79 -2.36
C VAL A 71 -7.26 -15.27 -3.28
N LEU A 72 -7.41 -16.43 -3.91
CA LEU A 72 -6.39 -17.03 -4.78
C LEU A 72 -6.53 -16.60 -6.25
N LYS A 73 -7.63 -15.93 -6.62
CA LYS A 73 -7.89 -15.49 -8.00
C LYS A 73 -7.13 -14.24 -8.42
N GLN A 74 -6.53 -13.53 -7.47
CA GLN A 74 -5.85 -12.25 -7.66
C GLN A 74 -4.57 -12.20 -6.83
N SER A 75 -3.62 -11.38 -7.27
CA SER A 75 -2.36 -11.16 -6.54
C SER A 75 -2.39 -9.92 -5.67
N GLU A 76 -3.22 -8.93 -6.03
CA GLU A 76 -3.21 -7.63 -5.37
C GLU A 76 -4.57 -6.91 -5.47
N LEU A 77 -4.93 -6.12 -4.46
CA LEU A 77 -5.88 -5.01 -4.58
C LEU A 77 -5.15 -3.67 -4.41
N ARG A 78 -5.54 -2.68 -5.20
CA ARG A 78 -5.10 -1.28 -5.09
C ARG A 78 -6.29 -0.37 -4.89
N LEU A 79 -6.22 0.44 -3.84
CA LEU A 79 -7.20 1.47 -3.56
C LEU A 79 -6.62 2.83 -3.95
N TYR A 80 -7.24 3.51 -4.89
CA TYR A 80 -6.89 4.88 -5.27
C TYR A 80 -7.91 5.86 -4.72
N SER A 81 -7.44 7.04 -4.33
CA SER A 81 -8.28 8.21 -4.05
C SER A 81 -7.82 9.33 -4.99
N GLY A 82 -8.62 9.63 -6.01
CA GLY A 82 -8.14 10.40 -7.16
C GLY A 82 -7.00 9.67 -7.87
N ASP A 83 -5.90 10.38 -8.12
CA ASP A 83 -4.70 9.80 -8.76
C ASP A 83 -3.70 9.19 -7.76
N SER A 84 -3.94 9.37 -6.45
CA SER A 84 -3.06 8.90 -5.38
C SER A 84 -3.38 7.45 -5.00
N LEU A 85 -2.37 6.58 -5.00
CA LEU A 85 -2.49 5.24 -4.46
C LEU A 85 -2.55 5.32 -2.93
N TYR A 86 -3.70 4.98 -2.36
CA TYR A 86 -3.97 5.13 -0.94
C TYR A 86 -3.65 3.87 -0.14
N SER A 87 -3.94 2.69 -0.70
CA SER A 87 -3.67 1.41 -0.02
C SER A 87 -3.40 0.31 -1.03
N THR A 88 -2.59 -0.66 -0.62
CA THR A 88 -2.32 -1.88 -1.37
C THR A 88 -2.48 -3.09 -0.48
N VAL A 89 -3.06 -4.14 -1.04
CA VAL A 89 -3.22 -5.44 -0.39
C VAL A 89 -2.56 -6.46 -1.29
N PHE A 90 -1.63 -7.24 -0.75
CA PHE A 90 -1.02 -8.35 -1.48
C PHE A 90 -1.52 -9.68 -0.91
N PHE A 91 -2.02 -10.55 -1.77
CA PHE A 91 -2.45 -11.90 -1.37
C PHE A 91 -1.25 -12.84 -1.47
N VAL A 92 -0.64 -13.13 -0.33
CA VAL A 92 0.58 -13.94 -0.22
C VAL A 92 0.25 -15.27 0.47
N PRO A 93 -0.02 -16.36 -0.28
CA PRO A 93 -0.42 -17.63 0.30
C PRO A 93 0.68 -18.16 1.24
N ASN A 94 0.28 -18.59 2.44
CA ASN A 94 1.18 -19.10 3.48
C ASN A 94 2.30 -18.13 3.89
N CYS A 95 2.12 -16.82 3.62
CA CYS A 95 3.16 -15.80 3.82
C CYS A 95 4.47 -16.09 3.06
N THR A 96 4.39 -16.84 1.96
CA THR A 96 5.53 -17.15 1.10
C THR A 96 5.75 -16.06 0.07
N PHE A 97 6.51 -15.04 0.44
CA PHE A 97 6.91 -13.95 -0.46
C PHE A 97 7.80 -14.48 -1.58
N GLN A 98 7.40 -14.24 -2.83
CA GLN A 98 8.23 -14.53 -3.99
C GLN A 98 9.39 -13.54 -4.05
N LYS A 99 10.54 -13.99 -4.57
CA LYS A 99 11.63 -13.06 -4.87
C LYS A 99 11.15 -12.08 -5.96
N PRO A 100 11.23 -10.77 -5.73
CA PRO A 100 10.81 -9.77 -6.73
C PRO A 100 11.64 -9.85 -8.01
N GLY A 101 11.05 -9.44 -9.13
CA GLY A 101 11.78 -9.21 -10.37
C GLY A 101 12.79 -8.07 -10.20
N LYS A 102 13.78 -7.97 -11.10
CA LYS A 102 14.74 -6.85 -11.08
C LYS A 102 13.99 -5.51 -11.05
N ASP A 103 14.40 -4.62 -10.15
CA ASP A 103 13.81 -3.29 -9.95
C ASP A 103 12.34 -3.29 -9.47
N GLU A 104 11.79 -4.43 -9.07
CA GLU A 104 10.50 -4.49 -8.39
C GLU A 104 10.65 -4.33 -6.88
N VAL A 105 9.57 -3.89 -6.22
CA VAL A 105 9.48 -3.76 -4.77
C VAL A 105 9.58 -5.11 -4.07
N ASP A 106 10.37 -5.16 -3.00
CA ASP A 106 10.41 -6.31 -2.10
C ASP A 106 9.34 -6.19 -1.01
N LEU A 107 8.28 -6.98 -1.15
CA LEU A 107 7.14 -6.97 -0.23
C LEU A 107 7.54 -7.43 1.18
N LYS A 108 8.46 -8.41 1.26
CA LYS A 108 8.89 -9.02 2.53
C LYS A 108 9.54 -7.99 3.46
N THR A 109 10.36 -7.10 2.92
CA THR A 109 11.04 -6.05 3.69
C THR A 109 10.06 -5.06 4.32
N SER A 110 8.94 -4.78 3.64
CA SER A 110 7.96 -3.79 4.08
C SER A 110 6.88 -4.35 5.00
N PHE A 111 6.74 -5.68 5.03
CA PHE A 111 5.74 -6.37 5.84
C PHE A 111 5.97 -6.16 7.36
N PRO A 112 4.92 -5.93 8.17
CA PRO A 112 3.50 -5.83 7.80
C PRO A 112 3.15 -4.48 7.14
N LEU A 113 2.25 -4.54 6.14
CA LEU A 113 1.82 -3.39 5.34
C LEU A 113 0.70 -2.56 5.98
N SER A 114 0.07 -3.07 7.04
CA SER A 114 -0.87 -2.31 7.87
C SER A 114 -0.39 -2.41 9.31
N ARG A 115 -0.36 -1.28 10.00
CA ARG A 115 0.15 -1.18 11.38
C ARG A 115 -0.81 -0.35 12.23
N PHE A 116 -1.08 -0.81 13.43
CA PHE A 116 -1.97 -0.17 14.39
C PHE A 116 -1.17 0.24 15.61
N LEU A 117 -0.98 1.54 15.79
CA LEU A 117 0.03 2.09 16.68
C LEU A 117 -0.57 3.12 17.66
N ARG A 118 -1.77 2.84 18.21
CA ARG A 118 -2.38 3.70 19.23
C ARG A 118 -1.39 4.07 20.34
N GLY A 119 -1.31 5.36 20.62
CA GLY A 119 -0.44 5.91 21.68
C GLY A 119 1.04 6.03 21.30
N GLN A 120 1.46 5.49 20.15
CA GLN A 120 2.81 5.68 19.63
C GLN A 120 2.91 6.99 18.84
N THR A 121 4.09 7.59 18.87
CA THR A 121 4.41 8.83 18.15
C THR A 121 5.44 8.60 17.03
N HIS A 122 6.03 7.40 16.98
CA HIS A 122 7.07 7.06 16.00
C HIS A 122 6.85 5.67 15.44
N VAL A 123 7.30 5.45 14.21
CA VAL A 123 7.31 4.14 13.56
C VAL A 123 8.56 3.98 12.70
N GLU A 124 9.27 2.86 12.84
CA GLU A 124 10.32 2.47 11.90
C GLU A 124 9.71 1.71 10.72
N LEU A 125 9.92 2.21 9.51
CA LEU A 125 9.51 1.59 8.26
C LEU A 125 10.75 1.14 7.49
N LYS A 126 10.60 0.03 6.76
CA LYS A 126 11.64 -0.50 5.87
C LYS A 126 11.03 -0.76 4.52
N PHE A 127 11.76 -0.42 3.47
CA PHE A 127 11.36 -0.62 2.09
C PHE A 127 12.57 -1.11 1.31
N ALA A 128 12.34 -1.88 0.25
CA ALA A 128 13.42 -2.32 -0.62
C ALA A 128 12.95 -2.51 -2.06
N ALA A 129 13.91 -2.48 -2.97
CA ALA A 129 13.76 -2.85 -4.36
C ALA A 129 14.85 -3.85 -4.77
N GLN A 130 14.51 -4.81 -5.63
CA GLN A 130 15.47 -5.79 -6.15
C GLN A 130 16.55 -5.12 -7.01
N GLY A 131 17.77 -5.62 -6.92
CA GLY A 131 18.95 -5.17 -7.66
C GLY A 131 19.79 -4.21 -6.83
N ALA A 132 20.71 -4.74 -6.03
CA ALA A 132 21.61 -3.98 -5.16
C ALA A 132 22.48 -2.96 -5.92
N GLU A 133 22.82 -3.27 -7.16
CA GLU A 133 23.64 -2.46 -8.07
C GLU A 133 22.82 -1.82 -9.20
N SER A 134 21.49 -1.85 -9.11
CA SER A 134 20.67 -1.22 -10.14
C SER A 134 20.69 0.31 -9.99
N GLU A 135 20.71 0.99 -11.14
CA GLU A 135 20.60 2.45 -11.27
C GLU A 135 19.14 2.90 -11.51
N SER A 136 18.16 1.98 -11.44
CA SER A 136 16.75 2.31 -11.64
C SER A 136 16.20 3.23 -10.54
N TRP A 137 15.10 3.91 -10.85
CA TRP A 137 14.53 4.98 -10.04
C TRP A 137 13.66 4.42 -8.90
N ALA A 138 13.70 5.07 -7.74
CA ALA A 138 12.85 4.77 -6.60
C ALA A 138 12.28 6.05 -5.99
N PHE A 139 11.06 5.96 -5.45
CA PHE A 139 10.30 7.09 -4.94
C PHE A 139 9.61 6.72 -3.62
N PHE A 140 9.63 7.65 -2.67
CA PHE A 140 8.95 7.53 -1.40
C PHE A 140 7.98 8.70 -1.21
N TYR A 141 6.72 8.38 -0.93
CA TYR A 141 5.66 9.37 -0.70
C TYR A 141 5.07 9.23 0.69
N ILE A 142 4.65 10.34 1.27
CA ILE A 142 3.90 10.40 2.53
C ILE A 142 2.56 11.07 2.23
N ASN A 143 1.46 10.39 2.52
CA ASN A 143 0.10 10.90 2.31
C ASN A 143 -0.14 11.41 0.86
N GLY A 144 0.53 10.81 -0.12
CA GLY A 144 0.48 11.20 -1.53
C GLY A 144 1.53 12.22 -1.98
N ASP A 145 2.22 12.89 -1.05
CA ASP A 145 3.24 13.89 -1.36
C ASP A 145 4.62 13.24 -1.50
N LEU A 146 5.36 13.59 -2.57
CA LEU A 146 6.72 13.08 -2.79
C LEU A 146 7.66 13.60 -1.68
N ALA A 147 8.23 12.68 -0.90
CA ALA A 147 9.17 13.02 0.18
C ALA A 147 10.62 12.84 -0.26
N CYS A 148 10.94 11.72 -0.89
CA CYS A 148 12.29 11.37 -1.32
C CYS A 148 12.26 10.71 -2.70
N TYR A 149 13.30 10.96 -3.50
CA TYR A 149 13.46 10.37 -4.82
C TYR A 149 14.94 10.07 -5.11
N TRP A 150 15.22 8.87 -5.61
CA TRP A 150 16.55 8.33 -5.86
C TRP A 150 16.73 7.85 -7.30
N GLU A 151 17.96 8.00 -7.80
CA GLU A 151 18.48 7.27 -8.96
C GLU A 151 19.54 6.28 -8.45
N GLY A 152 19.35 5.00 -8.74
CA GLY A 152 20.13 3.94 -8.15
C GLY A 152 20.03 3.93 -6.63
N ARG A 153 21.12 4.27 -5.94
CA ARG A 153 21.17 4.42 -4.48
C ARG A 153 21.28 5.87 -4.02
N THR A 154 21.58 6.79 -4.94
CA THR A 154 21.92 8.17 -4.62
C THR A 154 20.64 8.99 -4.53
N ILE A 155 20.48 9.75 -3.45
CA ILE A 155 19.36 10.68 -3.30
C ILE A 155 19.51 11.81 -4.33
N ILE A 156 18.46 12.05 -5.12
CA ILE A 156 18.42 13.14 -6.11
C ILE A 156 17.58 14.29 -5.61
N ARG A 157 16.47 14.00 -4.92
CA ARG A 157 15.59 15.01 -4.33
C ARG A 157 15.17 14.61 -2.93
N SER A 158 15.25 15.57 -2.01
CA SER A 158 14.90 15.42 -0.60
C SER A 158 14.04 16.60 -0.15
N GLU A 159 12.77 16.34 0.14
CA GLU A 159 11.85 17.32 0.75
C GLU A 159 11.83 17.21 2.28
N ARG A 160 12.47 16.18 2.84
CA ARG A 160 12.44 15.83 4.26
C ARG A 160 13.84 15.47 4.77
N SER A 161 14.16 15.88 5.99
CA SER A 161 15.50 15.70 6.58
C SER A 161 15.92 14.23 6.77
N PHE A 162 14.97 13.29 6.78
CA PHE A 162 15.28 11.86 6.91
C PHE A 162 15.68 11.19 5.59
N CYS A 163 15.52 11.86 4.44
CA CYS A 163 15.95 11.29 3.17
C CYS A 163 17.47 11.19 3.13
N ARG A 164 17.96 10.01 2.74
CA ARG A 164 19.38 9.65 2.66
C ARG A 164 19.56 8.61 1.56
N ASP A 165 20.80 8.37 1.15
CA ASP A 165 21.11 7.32 0.19
C ASP A 165 20.58 5.95 0.64
N LEU A 166 20.21 5.13 -0.33
CA LEU A 166 19.77 3.76 -0.11
C LEU A 166 20.97 2.89 0.28
N THR A 167 20.76 2.04 1.28
CA THR A 167 21.76 1.06 1.68
C THR A 167 21.79 -0.09 0.66
N GLN A 168 22.98 -0.57 0.35
CA GLN A 168 23.18 -1.74 -0.49
C GLN A 168 23.18 -3.02 0.36
N ASP A 169 22.32 -3.97 0.05
CA ASP A 169 22.35 -5.33 0.60
C ASP A 169 22.70 -6.31 -0.54
N THR A 170 23.98 -6.67 -0.66
CA THR A 170 24.46 -7.59 -1.69
C THR A 170 24.09 -9.04 -1.43
N GLN A 171 23.78 -9.41 -0.19
CA GLN A 171 23.39 -10.79 0.16
C GLN A 171 21.99 -11.11 -0.33
N SER A 172 21.06 -10.17 -0.15
CA SER A 172 19.69 -10.28 -0.63
C SER A 172 19.49 -9.70 -2.04
N ASP A 173 20.52 -9.05 -2.58
CA ASP A 173 20.48 -8.28 -3.84
C ASP A 173 19.40 -7.19 -3.80
N LEU A 174 19.40 -6.35 -2.76
CA LEU A 174 18.42 -5.29 -2.51
C LEU A 174 19.07 -3.92 -2.36
N ARG A 175 18.32 -2.88 -2.76
CA ARG A 175 18.54 -1.49 -2.32
C ARG A 175 17.49 -1.17 -1.25
N VAL A 176 17.93 -0.75 -0.08
CA VAL A 176 17.09 -0.69 1.12
C VAL A 176 16.97 0.73 1.64
N PHE A 177 15.74 1.14 1.94
CA PHE A 177 15.42 2.37 2.64
C PHE A 177 14.87 2.04 4.03
N VAL A 178 15.53 2.51 5.08
CA VAL A 178 15.03 2.43 6.46
C VAL A 178 14.77 3.85 6.94
N VAL A 179 13.61 4.09 7.54
CA VAL A 179 13.22 5.42 8.00
C VAL A 179 12.43 5.34 9.30
N THR A 180 12.67 6.26 10.22
CA THR A 180 11.82 6.48 11.40
C THR A 180 10.94 7.69 11.14
N ILE A 181 9.63 7.48 11.08
CA ILE A 181 8.65 8.55 10.89
C ILE A 181 8.14 8.98 12.25
N THR A 182 8.06 10.30 12.45
CA THR A 182 7.35 10.91 13.57
C THR A 182 5.94 11.26 13.10
N ARG A 183 4.92 10.86 13.86
CA ARG A 183 3.52 11.16 13.59
C ARG A 183 3.28 12.67 13.57
N ASP A 184 2.52 13.15 12.59
CA ASP A 184 1.85 14.45 12.70
C ASP A 184 0.61 14.28 13.59
N TYR A 185 0.51 15.03 14.68
CA TYR A 185 -0.58 14.87 15.66
C TYR A 185 -1.98 15.11 15.08
N LYS A 186 -2.08 15.75 13.91
CA LYS A 186 -3.35 15.93 13.20
C LYS A 186 -3.79 14.70 12.42
N ASP A 187 -2.88 13.78 12.14
CA ASP A 187 -3.14 12.59 11.35
C ASP A 187 -3.69 11.47 12.24
N GLU A 188 -4.88 10.98 11.90
CA GLU A 188 -5.43 9.75 12.48
C GLU A 188 -4.81 8.51 11.84
N ASN A 189 -4.49 8.59 10.55
CA ASN A 189 -3.74 7.60 9.80
C ASN A 189 -2.72 8.28 8.89
N SER A 190 -1.70 7.53 8.50
CA SER A 190 -0.70 7.98 7.52
C SER A 190 -0.44 6.86 6.50
N THR A 191 -0.21 7.27 5.25
CA THR A 191 0.14 6.34 4.17
C THR A 191 1.56 6.59 3.68
N PHE A 192 2.30 5.51 3.49
CA PHE A 192 3.70 5.53 3.08
C PHE A 192 3.86 4.69 1.83
N GLN A 193 3.94 5.37 0.68
CA GLN A 193 4.08 4.69 -0.60
C GLN A 193 5.56 4.52 -0.94
N TRP A 194 5.94 3.30 -1.28
CA TRP A 194 7.22 2.99 -1.91
C TRP A 194 6.97 2.56 -3.35
N SER A 195 7.62 3.21 -4.30
CA SER A 195 7.44 2.96 -5.73
C SER A 195 8.78 2.84 -6.43
N THR A 196 8.86 1.90 -7.35
CA THR A 196 9.87 1.86 -8.41
C THR A 196 9.20 2.19 -9.74
N LEU A 197 9.93 2.06 -10.85
CA LEU A 197 9.35 2.15 -12.20
C LEU A 197 8.43 0.97 -12.55
N TYR A 198 8.55 -0.17 -11.84
CA TYR A 198 7.89 -1.41 -12.22
C TYR A 198 6.76 -1.81 -11.26
N SER A 199 6.90 -1.48 -9.98
CA SER A 199 5.90 -1.83 -8.98
C SER A 199 5.89 -0.85 -7.81
N LYS A 200 4.84 -0.94 -6.99
CA LYS A 200 4.60 -0.05 -5.86
C LYS A 200 3.81 -0.75 -4.78
N LEU A 201 4.02 -0.31 -3.55
CA LEU A 201 3.25 -0.74 -2.38
C LEU A 201 2.98 0.47 -1.48
N VAL A 202 1.99 0.34 -0.62
CA VAL A 202 1.69 1.30 0.44
C VAL A 202 1.72 0.57 1.78
N VAL A 203 2.45 1.14 2.73
CA VAL A 203 2.30 0.81 4.15
C VAL A 203 1.35 1.83 4.78
N THR A 204 0.31 1.34 5.44
CA THR A 204 -0.66 2.16 6.17
C THR A 204 -0.38 2.06 7.66
N VAL A 205 -0.44 3.20 8.35
CA VAL A 205 -0.32 3.28 9.80
C VAL A 205 -1.57 3.96 10.34
N ASP A 206 -2.33 3.25 11.15
CA ASP A 206 -3.44 3.79 11.92
C ASP A 206 -2.92 4.12 13.33
N TRP A 207 -3.00 5.39 13.70
CA TRP A 207 -2.50 5.89 14.98
C TRP A 207 -3.56 5.94 16.08
N MET A 208 -4.80 5.57 15.74
CA MET A 208 -5.98 5.65 16.60
C MET A 208 -6.48 4.28 17.03
N GLN A 209 -6.13 3.23 16.30
CA GLN A 209 -6.52 1.86 16.60
C GLN A 209 -5.37 1.06 17.21
N GLU A 210 -5.74 0.15 18.11
CA GLU A 210 -4.88 -0.95 18.54
C GLU A 210 -5.08 -2.11 17.55
N GLY A 211 -4.04 -2.92 17.36
CA GLY A 211 -4.13 -4.13 16.56
C GLY A 211 -3.19 -5.20 17.07
N GLU A 212 -3.61 -6.45 16.92
CA GLU A 212 -2.78 -7.66 17.01
C GLU A 212 -2.17 -7.97 15.63
#